data_AF-A0A4U6X9F9-F1
#
_entry.id   AF-A0A4U6X9F9-F1
#
_cell.length_a   1.000
_cell.length_b   1.000
_cell.length_c   1.000
_cell.angle_alpha   90.00
_cell.angle_beta   90.00
_cell.angle_gamma   90.00
#
_symmetry.space_group_name_H-M   'P 1'
#
loop_
_entity.id
_entity.type
_entity.pdbx_description
1 polymer ?
#
loop_
_entity_poly.entity_id
_entity_poly.type
_entity_poly.pdbx_seq_one_letter_code
_entity_poly.pdbx_strand_id
1 'polypeptide(L)'
;MDTTGLSIAGSMAGISAAPDFTFTTLSPSSKRLHWMLNGPLESAIEVAPDQYYEPGAVMEPYYRPGDADAAPNWHPVSQESLMEPPVQTVTVTIYCLDDWEQHWVELNRYCLDTKNDPRRPRSKDAELKVTAGSGAFLTIHEYVSAVHPWLMGMRDRLLDALGNTEGQGVLWPPETKLTVLRFGDGPLMIGTEDRWAWWYKKPDLRPRREMTMAESMEASRKVAERMMARSAARVRELERLRQENN
;
A
#
# COMPACT_ATOMS: atom_id res chain seq x y z
N MET A 1 26.77 -23.78 60.72
CA MET A 1 25.89 -24.13 59.58
C MET A 1 26.26 -23.15 58.50
N ASP A 2 27.23 -23.51 57.68
CA ASP A 2 27.69 -22.67 56.58
C ASP A 2 27.89 -23.60 55.38
N THR A 3 26.99 -23.44 54.41
CA THR A 3 26.95 -24.17 53.15
C THR A 3 27.94 -23.51 52.18
N THR A 4 29.01 -24.23 51.88
CA THR A 4 30.00 -23.89 50.86
C THR A 4 29.31 -23.87 49.48
N GLY A 5 29.16 -22.68 48.91
CA GLY A 5 28.62 -22.46 47.57
C GLY A 5 29.61 -22.89 46.48
N LEU A 6 29.14 -23.73 45.56
CA LEU A 6 29.86 -24.09 44.34
C LEU A 6 30.05 -22.85 43.45
N SER A 7 31.30 -22.67 43.02
CA SER A 7 31.70 -21.80 41.93
C SER A 7 31.33 -22.44 40.59
N ILE A 8 30.57 -21.72 39.75
CA ILE A 8 30.55 -21.93 38.31
C ILE A 8 30.87 -20.58 37.68
N ALA A 9 32.06 -20.51 37.06
CA ALA A 9 32.51 -19.38 36.28
C ALA A 9 31.64 -19.25 35.02
N GLY A 10 30.78 -18.24 35.00
CA GLY A 10 30.05 -17.81 33.81
C GLY A 10 30.96 -16.96 32.92
N SER A 11 31.69 -17.61 32.01
CA SER A 11 32.29 -16.96 30.86
C SER A 11 31.21 -16.77 29.79
N MET A 12 30.80 -15.52 29.57
CA MET A 12 30.28 -15.06 28.26
C MET A 12 30.58 -13.57 28.11
N ALA A 13 31.84 -13.29 27.75
CA ALA A 13 32.12 -12.15 26.89
C ALA A 13 31.53 -12.47 25.51
N GLY A 14 30.72 -11.55 24.97
CA GLY A 14 30.27 -11.62 23.58
C GLY A 14 28.76 -11.67 23.39
N ILE A 15 28.00 -10.75 23.99
CA ILE A 15 26.76 -10.30 23.34
C ILE A 15 27.15 -9.06 22.55
N SER A 16 27.57 -9.32 21.31
CA SER A 16 27.66 -8.35 20.23
C SER A 16 26.47 -7.41 20.32
N ALA A 17 26.72 -6.10 20.36
CA ALA A 17 25.71 -5.09 20.14
C ALA A 17 24.91 -5.50 18.90
N ALA A 18 23.63 -5.81 19.09
CA ALA A 18 22.70 -5.84 17.97
C ALA A 18 22.74 -4.43 17.37
N PRO A 19 22.79 -4.28 16.03
CA PRO A 19 22.63 -2.95 15.45
C PRO A 19 21.30 -2.40 15.96
N ASP A 20 21.33 -1.16 16.45
CA ASP A 20 20.13 -0.40 16.75
C ASP A 20 19.29 -0.38 15.47
N PHE A 21 18.33 -1.30 15.34
CA PHE A 21 17.36 -1.29 14.26
C PHE A 21 16.44 -0.11 14.53
N THR A 22 16.87 1.07 14.10
CA THR A 22 15.99 2.23 14.00
C THR A 22 14.97 1.90 12.92
N PHE A 23 13.79 1.43 13.37
CA PHE A 23 12.64 1.28 12.49
C PHE A 23 12.35 2.64 11.87
N THR A 24 12.58 2.75 10.57
CA THR A 24 12.30 3.97 9.84
C THR A 24 10.83 3.90 9.44
N THR A 25 10.04 4.94 9.66
CA THR A 25 8.63 4.98 9.25
C THR A 25 8.35 6.23 8.42
N LEU A 26 7.24 6.26 7.69
CA LEU A 26 6.83 7.51 7.03
C LEU A 26 6.63 8.60 8.08
N SER A 27 7.11 9.81 7.78
CA SER A 27 6.83 10.98 8.61
C SER A 27 5.30 11.23 8.67
N PRO A 28 4.79 11.87 9.73
CA PRO A 28 3.38 12.24 9.83
C PRO A 28 2.91 13.03 8.60
N SER A 29 3.78 13.86 8.04
CA SER A 29 3.52 14.67 6.86
C SER A 29 3.42 13.87 5.57
N SER A 30 4.27 12.85 5.39
CA SER A 30 4.16 11.93 4.26
C SER A 30 2.85 11.13 4.30
N LYS A 31 2.35 10.78 5.48
CA LYS A 31 1.07 10.04 5.63
C LYS A 31 -0.15 10.85 5.19
N ARG A 32 -0.03 12.17 5.02
CA ARG A 32 -1.11 13.05 4.57
C ARG A 32 -1.30 13.05 3.06
N LEU A 33 -0.38 12.47 2.30
CA LEU A 33 -0.42 12.51 0.84
C LEU A 33 -1.47 11.52 0.32
N HIS A 34 -2.49 12.05 -0.36
CA HIS A 34 -3.35 11.28 -1.23
C HIS A 34 -2.77 11.37 -2.65
N TRP A 35 -2.18 10.28 -3.11
CA TRP A 35 -1.36 10.29 -4.34
C TRP A 35 -1.95 9.41 -5.43
N MET A 36 -2.61 10.06 -6.38
CA MET A 36 -3.22 9.47 -7.56
C MET A 36 -2.20 9.33 -8.71
N LEU A 37 -2.26 8.21 -9.43
CA LEU A 37 -1.39 7.94 -10.57
C LEU A 37 -2.12 8.16 -11.90
N ASN A 38 -2.87 9.25 -12.02
CA ASN A 38 -3.70 9.55 -13.20
C ASN A 38 -3.48 10.99 -13.64
N GLY A 39 -2.41 11.22 -14.40
CA GLY A 39 -2.06 12.54 -14.91
C GLY A 39 -0.67 12.99 -14.48
N PRO A 40 -0.35 14.29 -14.67
CA PRO A 40 0.93 14.86 -14.27
C PRO A 40 1.00 15.13 -12.75
N LEU A 41 2.22 15.32 -12.23
CA LEU A 41 2.49 15.45 -10.78
C LEU A 41 1.70 16.60 -10.14
N GLU A 42 1.52 17.69 -10.90
CA GLU A 42 0.84 18.92 -10.52
C GLU A 42 -0.64 18.70 -10.15
N SER A 43 -1.28 17.65 -10.67
CA SER A 43 -2.66 17.29 -10.35
C SER A 43 -2.77 15.95 -9.61
N ALA A 44 -1.65 15.25 -9.42
CA ALA A 44 -1.62 13.88 -8.94
C ALA A 44 -1.72 13.76 -7.41
N ILE A 45 -1.41 14.82 -6.67
CA ILE A 45 -1.30 14.76 -5.21
C ILE A 45 -2.23 15.79 -4.56
N GLU A 46 -2.97 15.31 -3.59
CA GLU A 46 -3.75 16.10 -2.65
C GLU A 46 -3.22 15.85 -1.24
N VAL A 47 -3.37 16.85 -0.35
CA VAL A 47 -2.82 16.82 1.00
C VAL A 47 -3.99 16.86 1.99
N ALA A 48 -4.15 15.79 2.76
CA ALA A 48 -5.12 15.70 3.84
C ALA A 48 -4.75 16.63 5.00
N PRO A 49 -5.72 17.12 5.79
CA PRO A 49 -5.44 17.96 6.96
C PRO A 49 -4.71 17.22 8.09
N ASP A 50 -4.92 15.90 8.21
CA ASP A 50 -4.34 15.01 9.22
C ASP A 50 -3.75 13.76 8.54
N GLN A 51 -2.89 13.02 9.25
CA GLN A 51 -2.35 11.73 8.79
C GLN A 51 -3.43 10.64 8.65
N TYR A 52 -4.60 10.83 9.26
CA TYR A 52 -5.77 9.98 9.07
C TYR A 52 -6.77 10.65 8.12
N TYR A 53 -7.34 9.84 7.24
CA TYR A 53 -8.40 10.27 6.34
C TYR A 53 -9.77 10.18 7.03
N GLU A 54 -10.53 11.26 6.93
CA GLU A 54 -11.93 11.34 7.31
C GLU A 54 -12.78 11.61 6.06
N PRO A 55 -13.81 10.80 5.76
CA PRO A 55 -14.68 11.05 4.61
C PRO A 55 -15.29 12.45 4.65
N GLY A 56 -15.10 13.21 3.56
CA GLY A 56 -15.56 14.61 3.46
C GLY A 56 -14.57 15.65 4.01
N ALA A 57 -13.37 15.24 4.42
CA ALA A 57 -12.29 16.19 4.71
C ALA A 57 -11.94 17.00 3.45
N VAL A 58 -11.74 18.30 3.64
CA VAL A 58 -11.27 19.19 2.57
C VAL A 58 -9.77 18.92 2.37
N MET A 59 -9.42 18.36 1.22
CA MET A 59 -8.01 18.18 0.84
C MET A 59 -7.50 19.43 0.13
N GLU A 60 -6.23 19.76 0.36
CA GLU A 60 -5.56 20.85 -0.33
C GLU A 60 -4.75 20.34 -1.52
N PRO A 61 -4.67 21.08 -2.63
CA PRO A 61 -3.84 20.68 -3.75
C PRO A 61 -2.35 20.76 -3.38
N TYR A 62 -1.58 19.74 -3.78
CA TYR A 62 -0.14 19.71 -3.55
C TYR A 62 0.61 20.76 -4.38
N TYR A 63 0.12 21.08 -5.56
CA TYR A 63 0.61 22.15 -6.41
C TYR A 63 -0.46 23.23 -6.55
N ARG A 64 -0.06 24.49 -6.34
CA ARG A 64 -0.91 25.65 -6.57
C ARG A 64 -0.36 26.39 -7.79
N PRO A 65 -1.08 26.37 -8.93
CA PRO A 65 -0.74 27.21 -10.06
C PRO A 65 -0.67 28.67 -9.61
N GLY A 66 0.32 29.39 -10.10
CA GLY A 66 0.41 30.82 -9.86
C GLY A 66 -0.72 31.56 -10.58
N ASP A 67 -1.34 32.53 -9.91
CA ASP A 67 -2.22 33.50 -10.57
C ASP A 67 -1.38 34.58 -11.28
N ALA A 68 -2.03 35.52 -11.98
CA ALA A 68 -1.36 36.58 -12.76
C ALA A 68 -0.28 37.36 -11.98
N ASP A 69 -0.38 37.43 -10.64
CA ASP A 69 0.54 38.15 -9.75
C ASP A 69 1.33 37.25 -8.78
N ALA A 70 1.16 35.93 -8.84
CA ALA A 70 1.79 34.98 -7.91
C ALA A 70 2.55 33.88 -8.66
N ALA A 71 3.75 33.57 -8.19
CA ALA A 71 4.50 32.43 -8.74
C ALA A 71 3.82 31.10 -8.36
N PRO A 72 3.89 30.07 -9.22
CA PRO A 72 3.46 28.73 -8.86
C PRO A 72 4.21 28.24 -7.63
N ASN A 73 3.51 27.54 -6.75
CA ASN A 73 4.07 27.10 -5.49
C ASN A 73 3.63 25.70 -5.10
N TRP A 74 4.54 24.95 -4.50
CA TRP A 74 4.27 23.64 -3.92
C TRP A 74 3.76 23.78 -2.48
N HIS A 75 2.97 22.82 -2.04
CA HIS A 75 2.48 22.78 -0.67
C HIS A 75 3.66 22.72 0.32
N PRO A 76 3.62 23.40 1.50
CA PRO A 76 4.74 23.42 2.45
C PRO A 76 5.27 22.03 2.86
N VAL A 77 4.36 21.04 2.94
CA VAL A 77 4.67 19.61 3.16
C VAL A 77 5.74 19.06 2.20
N SER A 78 5.88 19.65 1.01
CA SER A 78 6.88 19.27 0.01
C SER A 78 8.32 19.33 0.53
N GLN A 79 8.61 20.24 1.47
CA GLN A 79 9.95 20.46 2.01
C GLN A 79 10.24 19.63 3.27
N GLU A 80 9.25 18.88 3.77
CA GLU A 80 9.40 18.09 4.98
C GLU A 80 10.11 16.76 4.68
N SER A 81 10.68 16.15 5.73
CA SER A 81 11.34 14.85 5.62
C SER A 81 10.34 13.78 5.19
N LEU A 82 10.75 12.95 4.23
CA LEU A 82 9.98 11.79 3.80
C LEU A 82 9.75 10.80 4.95
N MET A 83 10.79 10.58 5.75
CA MET A 83 10.86 9.52 6.75
C MET A 83 11.13 10.07 8.16
N GLU A 84 10.78 9.27 9.16
CA GLU A 84 11.11 9.47 10.57
C GLU A 84 11.74 8.18 11.14
N PRO A 85 13.03 8.21 11.54
CA PRO A 85 13.96 9.35 11.45
C PRO A 85 14.30 9.72 9.98
N PRO A 86 14.79 10.96 9.72
CA PRO A 86 15.16 11.39 8.38
C PRO A 86 16.26 10.54 7.75
N VAL A 87 16.10 10.22 6.46
CA VAL A 87 17.07 9.43 5.67
C VAL A 87 17.50 10.21 4.43
N GLN A 88 18.70 9.93 3.91
CA GLN A 88 19.18 10.58 2.68
C GLN A 88 18.86 9.78 1.41
N THR A 89 18.52 8.50 1.54
CA THR A 89 18.34 7.61 0.40
C THR A 89 17.27 6.59 0.71
N VAL A 90 16.42 6.33 -0.28
CA VAL A 90 15.41 5.27 -0.25
C VAL A 90 15.49 4.50 -1.55
N THR A 91 15.42 3.18 -1.43
CA THR A 91 15.21 2.29 -2.58
C THR A 91 13.72 2.00 -2.68
N VAL A 92 13.13 2.30 -3.83
CA VAL A 92 11.72 2.06 -4.11
C VAL A 92 11.58 0.77 -4.90
N THR A 93 10.89 -0.20 -4.31
CA THR A 93 10.39 -1.41 -4.98
C THR A 93 8.86 -1.37 -4.99
N ILE A 94 8.20 -2.26 -5.74
CA ILE A 94 6.74 -2.21 -5.94
C ILE A 94 6.13 -3.57 -5.59
N TYR A 95 5.24 -3.55 -4.59
CA TYR A 95 4.69 -4.76 -4.00
C TYR A 95 3.95 -5.64 -5.02
N CYS A 96 3.10 -5.04 -5.88
CA CYS A 96 2.32 -5.84 -6.83
C CYS A 96 3.20 -6.52 -7.89
N LEU A 97 4.40 -6.00 -8.18
CA LEU A 97 5.34 -6.64 -9.09
C LEU A 97 6.06 -7.81 -8.41
N ASP A 98 6.43 -7.65 -7.14
CA ASP A 98 6.99 -8.73 -6.32
C ASP A 98 5.99 -9.89 -6.17
N ASP A 99 4.74 -9.55 -5.84
CA ASP A 99 3.63 -10.49 -5.66
C ASP A 99 3.30 -11.21 -6.97
N TRP A 100 3.29 -10.50 -8.10
CA TRP A 100 3.08 -11.12 -9.40
C TRP A 100 4.21 -12.07 -9.80
N GLU A 101 5.48 -11.71 -9.56
CA GLU A 101 6.60 -12.63 -9.80
C GLU A 101 6.46 -13.91 -8.96
N GLN A 102 6.12 -13.77 -7.68
CA GLN A 102 5.89 -14.92 -6.81
C GLN A 102 4.74 -15.78 -7.33
N HIS A 103 3.60 -15.17 -7.66
CA HIS A 103 2.43 -15.89 -8.18
C HIS A 103 2.74 -16.62 -9.48
N TRP A 104 3.47 -15.97 -10.40
CA TRP A 104 3.91 -16.59 -11.65
C TRP A 104 4.81 -17.80 -11.39
N VAL A 105 5.77 -17.69 -10.48
CA VAL A 105 6.68 -18.80 -10.11
C VAL A 105 5.89 -19.97 -9.52
N GLU A 106 4.89 -19.70 -8.67
CA GLU A 106 4.04 -20.72 -8.08
C GLU A 106 3.21 -21.47 -9.14
N LEU A 107 2.58 -20.74 -10.07
CA LEU A 107 1.79 -21.32 -11.17
C LEU A 107 2.65 -22.13 -12.14
N ASN A 108 3.90 -21.70 -12.38
CA ASN A 108 4.81 -22.35 -13.33
C ASN A 108 5.79 -23.31 -12.65
N ARG A 109 5.63 -23.63 -11.37
CA ARG A 109 6.63 -24.41 -10.60
C ARG A 109 6.99 -25.78 -11.19
N TYR A 110 6.11 -26.35 -12.02
CA TYR A 110 6.30 -27.64 -12.69
C TYR A 110 6.78 -27.53 -14.15
N CYS A 111 6.95 -26.31 -14.66
CA CYS A 111 7.51 -26.08 -15.99
C CYS A 111 9.04 -26.20 -15.97
N LEU A 112 9.62 -26.73 -17.04
CA LEU A 112 11.07 -26.73 -17.24
C LEU A 112 11.53 -25.32 -17.65
N ASP A 113 12.62 -24.84 -17.04
CA ASP A 113 13.27 -23.54 -17.32
C ASP A 113 12.45 -22.26 -17.01
N THR A 114 11.75 -22.24 -15.88
CA THR A 114 11.12 -21.03 -15.33
C THR A 114 12.08 -19.90 -15.00
N LYS A 115 13.39 -20.20 -14.93
CA LYS A 115 14.41 -19.20 -14.60
C LYS A 115 14.71 -18.29 -15.76
N ASN A 116 14.60 -18.73 -17.02
CA ASN A 116 14.90 -17.91 -18.20
C ASN A 116 13.65 -17.59 -19.04
N ASP A 117 12.46 -17.97 -18.59
CA ASP A 117 11.22 -17.69 -19.32
C ASP A 117 11.04 -16.17 -19.50
N PRO A 118 10.94 -15.67 -20.76
CA PRO A 118 10.77 -14.24 -21.03
C PRO A 118 9.41 -13.70 -20.55
N ARG A 119 8.44 -14.58 -20.25
CA ARG A 119 7.13 -14.22 -19.69
C ARG A 119 7.16 -14.06 -18.18
N ARG A 120 8.26 -14.39 -17.52
CA ARG A 120 8.40 -14.20 -16.07
C ARG A 120 8.52 -12.70 -15.77
N PRO A 121 7.58 -12.10 -15.01
CA PRO A 121 7.74 -10.73 -14.55
C PRO A 121 8.92 -10.68 -13.59
N ARG A 122 9.86 -9.75 -13.82
CA ARG A 122 11.06 -9.56 -13.01
C ARG A 122 10.90 -8.34 -12.14
N SER A 123 10.48 -8.51 -10.89
CA SER A 123 10.24 -7.37 -10.01
C SER A 123 11.50 -6.54 -9.78
N LYS A 124 12.67 -7.21 -9.73
CA LYS A 124 14.00 -6.57 -9.61
C LYS A 124 14.37 -5.62 -10.73
N ASP A 125 13.76 -5.75 -11.91
CA ASP A 125 13.96 -4.81 -13.02
C ASP A 125 13.19 -3.50 -12.81
N ALA A 126 12.36 -3.43 -11.76
CA ALA A 126 11.58 -2.26 -11.36
C ALA A 126 11.99 -1.79 -9.95
N GLU A 127 13.25 -1.38 -9.82
CA GLU A 127 13.79 -0.72 -8.63
C GLU A 127 14.25 0.71 -8.97
N LEU A 128 13.91 1.67 -8.12
CA LEU A 128 14.38 3.05 -8.24
C LEU A 128 15.04 3.51 -6.95
N LYS A 129 16.33 3.82 -7.02
CA LYS A 129 17.05 4.47 -5.92
C LYS A 129 16.87 5.98 -6.00
N VAL A 130 16.33 6.57 -4.95
CA VAL A 130 16.16 8.02 -4.80
C VAL A 130 17.08 8.52 -3.70
N THR A 131 17.87 9.54 -4.00
CA THR A 131 18.83 10.15 -3.06
C THR A 131 18.59 11.64 -3.00
N ALA A 132 18.70 12.23 -1.81
CA ALA A 132 18.60 13.67 -1.60
C ALA A 132 19.63 14.41 -2.47
N GLY A 133 19.22 15.47 -3.15
CA GLY A 133 20.08 16.17 -4.12
C GLY A 133 21.22 16.94 -3.47
N SER A 134 20.95 17.62 -2.35
CA SER A 134 21.95 18.35 -1.56
C SER A 134 21.56 18.59 -0.10
N GLY A 135 20.40 18.10 0.33
CA GLY A 135 19.87 18.31 1.67
C GLY A 135 20.41 17.33 2.71
N ALA A 136 20.16 17.62 3.99
CA ALA A 136 20.49 16.72 5.10
C ALA A 136 19.66 15.43 5.08
N PHE A 137 18.49 15.47 4.43
CA PHE A 137 17.55 14.37 4.31
C PHE A 137 16.78 14.48 2.98
N LEU A 138 16.18 13.37 2.58
CA LEU A 138 15.31 13.26 1.42
C LEU A 138 13.95 13.89 1.73
N THR A 139 13.60 14.92 0.97
CA THR A 139 12.31 15.60 1.09
C THR A 139 11.19 14.82 0.41
N ILE A 140 9.95 15.12 0.81
CA ILE A 140 8.77 14.60 0.13
C ILE A 140 8.79 14.98 -1.36
N HIS A 141 9.16 16.22 -1.69
CA HIS A 141 9.16 16.68 -3.08
C HIS A 141 10.16 15.94 -3.97
N GLU A 142 11.40 15.77 -3.50
CA GLU A 142 12.43 15.02 -4.23
C GLU A 142 11.97 13.58 -4.50
N TYR A 143 11.35 12.94 -3.49
CA TYR A 143 10.82 11.60 -3.63
C TYR A 143 9.71 11.52 -4.69
N VAL A 144 8.64 12.31 -4.54
CA VAL A 144 7.50 12.22 -5.47
C VAL A 144 7.87 12.67 -6.89
N SER A 145 8.79 13.62 -7.03
CA SER A 145 9.24 14.10 -8.35
C SER A 145 10.07 13.06 -9.11
N ALA A 146 10.82 12.20 -8.40
CA ALA A 146 11.53 11.09 -9.01
C ALA A 146 10.60 9.88 -9.27
N VAL A 147 9.77 9.54 -8.30
CA VAL A 147 8.98 8.30 -8.31
C VAL A 147 7.72 8.43 -9.17
N HIS A 148 7.06 9.59 -9.22
CA HIS A 148 5.83 9.75 -9.99
C HIS A 148 6.00 9.48 -11.50
N PRO A 149 6.91 10.16 -12.23
CA PRO A 149 7.10 9.88 -13.65
C PRO A 149 7.59 8.45 -13.91
N TRP A 150 8.37 7.88 -12.99
CA TRP A 150 8.80 6.47 -13.06
C TRP A 150 7.61 5.51 -12.98
N LEU A 151 6.71 5.69 -12.01
CA LEU A 151 5.48 4.90 -11.91
C LEU A 151 4.57 5.08 -13.14
N MET A 152 4.43 6.31 -13.63
CA MET A 152 3.64 6.60 -14.82
C MET A 152 4.19 5.92 -16.07
N GLY A 153 5.52 5.85 -16.22
CA GLY A 153 6.17 5.11 -17.30
C GLY A 153 5.98 3.59 -17.23
N MET A 154 5.57 3.05 -16.09
CA MET A 154 5.31 1.62 -15.87
C MET A 154 3.82 1.30 -15.74
N ARG A 155 2.92 2.25 -16.03
CA ARG A 155 1.48 2.10 -15.76
C ARG A 155 0.88 0.81 -16.32
N ASP A 156 1.18 0.46 -17.57
CA ASP A 156 0.64 -0.75 -18.21
C ASP A 156 1.09 -2.02 -17.47
N ARG A 157 2.36 -2.06 -17.07
CA ARG A 157 2.94 -3.17 -16.29
C ARG A 157 2.31 -3.27 -14.91
N LEU A 158 1.99 -2.15 -14.27
CA LEU A 158 1.30 -2.12 -12.98
C LEU A 158 -0.14 -2.65 -13.08
N LEU A 159 -0.87 -2.25 -14.12
CA LEU A 159 -2.23 -2.72 -14.37
C LEU A 159 -2.27 -4.22 -14.66
N ASP A 160 -1.30 -4.73 -15.45
CA ASP A 160 -1.17 -6.16 -15.72
C ASP A 160 -0.88 -6.95 -14.44
N ALA A 161 0.06 -6.46 -13.62
CA ALA A 161 0.37 -7.07 -12.32
C ALA A 161 -0.86 -7.16 -11.42
N LEU A 162 -1.56 -6.04 -11.22
CA LEU A 162 -2.76 -5.96 -10.37
C LEU A 162 -3.90 -6.82 -10.93
N GLY A 163 -4.05 -6.93 -12.25
CA GLY A 163 -5.03 -7.81 -12.87
C GLY A 163 -4.75 -9.29 -12.59
N ASN A 164 -3.48 -9.69 -12.63
CA ASN A 164 -3.07 -11.08 -12.37
C ASN A 164 -3.13 -11.45 -10.88
N THR A 165 -2.81 -10.53 -9.97
CA THR A 165 -2.78 -10.83 -8.52
C THR A 165 -4.13 -10.56 -7.83
N GLU A 166 -4.75 -9.42 -8.09
CA GLU A 166 -5.98 -8.98 -7.40
C GLU A 166 -7.24 -9.13 -8.26
N GLY A 167 -7.10 -8.98 -9.58
CA GLY A 167 -8.19 -9.05 -10.56
C GLY A 167 -8.65 -10.47 -10.89
N GLN A 168 -8.15 -11.50 -10.21
CA GLN A 168 -8.42 -12.92 -10.53
C GLN A 168 -8.12 -13.28 -11.99
N GLY A 169 -7.14 -12.61 -12.62
CA GLY A 169 -6.77 -12.79 -14.02
C GLY A 169 -7.51 -11.89 -15.01
N VAL A 170 -8.36 -10.96 -14.55
CA VAL A 170 -8.96 -9.93 -15.40
C VAL A 170 -8.07 -8.69 -15.39
N LEU A 171 -7.63 -8.26 -16.57
CA LEU A 171 -6.87 -7.03 -16.75
C LEU A 171 -7.69 -5.83 -16.27
N TRP A 172 -7.06 -4.97 -15.48
CA TRP A 172 -7.72 -3.75 -15.04
C TRP A 172 -7.83 -2.76 -16.21
N PRO A 173 -8.97 -2.06 -16.38
CA PRO A 173 -9.12 -1.06 -17.43
C PRO A 173 -8.01 0.01 -17.37
N PRO A 174 -7.51 0.50 -18.51
CA PRO A 174 -6.45 1.51 -18.55
C PRO A 174 -6.84 2.84 -17.88
N GLU A 175 -8.13 3.13 -17.79
CA GLU A 175 -8.71 4.31 -17.13
C GLU A 175 -8.86 4.11 -15.61
N THR A 176 -8.49 2.95 -15.08
CA THR A 176 -8.64 2.67 -13.66
C THR A 176 -7.82 3.65 -12.84
N LYS A 177 -8.48 4.31 -11.89
CA LYS A 177 -7.83 5.27 -11.01
C LYS A 177 -6.97 4.54 -9.99
N LEU A 178 -5.67 4.48 -10.28
CA LEU A 178 -4.67 3.95 -9.37
C LEU A 178 -4.25 5.02 -8.36
N THR A 179 -3.99 4.59 -7.14
CA THR A 179 -3.51 5.44 -6.04
C THR A 179 -2.43 4.68 -5.25
N VAL A 180 -1.50 5.43 -4.67
CA VAL A 180 -0.46 4.87 -3.79
C VAL A 180 -1.06 4.65 -2.40
N LEU A 181 -1.15 3.37 -1.99
CA LEU A 181 -1.72 2.95 -0.71
C LEU A 181 -0.71 3.01 0.44
N ARG A 182 0.57 2.81 0.14
CA ARG A 182 1.66 2.83 1.12
C ARG A 182 2.98 3.04 0.39
N PHE A 183 3.88 3.80 0.98
CA PHE A 183 5.25 3.99 0.52
C PHE A 183 6.20 4.13 1.72
N GLY A 184 7.51 4.24 1.51
CA GLY A 184 8.51 4.39 2.57
C GLY A 184 9.16 3.08 3.01
N ASP A 185 8.86 2.61 4.24
CA ASP A 185 9.52 1.47 4.90
C ASP A 185 9.03 0.12 4.37
N GLY A 186 9.33 -0.15 3.10
CA GLY A 186 8.96 -1.35 2.38
C GLY A 186 8.52 -1.06 0.94
N PRO A 187 8.13 -2.12 0.21
CA PRO A 187 7.69 -1.99 -1.18
C PRO A 187 6.44 -1.10 -1.26
N LEU A 188 6.45 -0.21 -2.25
CA LEU A 188 5.36 0.68 -2.56
C LEU A 188 4.12 -0.14 -2.96
N MET A 189 3.01 0.11 -2.29
CA MET A 189 1.73 -0.55 -2.55
C MET A 189 0.83 0.36 -3.38
N ILE A 190 0.26 -0.18 -4.45
CA ILE A 190 -0.65 0.52 -5.37
C ILE A 190 -1.98 -0.23 -5.36
N GLY A 191 -3.07 0.51 -5.46
CA GLY A 191 -4.40 -0.06 -5.65
C GLY A 191 -5.41 1.01 -6.03
N THR A 192 -6.68 0.76 -5.71
CA THR A 192 -7.78 1.70 -6.00
C THR A 192 -7.93 2.75 -4.90
N GLU A 193 -8.56 3.87 -5.27
CA GLU A 193 -8.97 4.94 -4.36
C GLU A 193 -9.81 4.43 -3.17
N ASP A 194 -10.76 3.54 -3.41
CA ASP A 194 -11.59 2.92 -2.35
C ASP A 194 -10.75 2.19 -1.30
N ARG A 195 -9.68 1.54 -1.74
CA ARG A 195 -8.77 0.79 -0.86
C ARG A 195 -7.91 1.73 -0.03
N TRP A 196 -7.48 2.85 -0.59
CA TRP A 196 -6.76 3.89 0.15
C TRP A 196 -7.65 4.45 1.27
N ALA A 197 -8.89 4.83 0.94
CA ALA A 197 -9.83 5.36 1.92
C ALA A 197 -10.07 4.38 3.08
N TRP A 198 -10.08 3.06 2.81
CA TRP A 198 -10.19 2.03 3.84
C TRP A 198 -8.96 1.95 4.76
N TRP A 199 -7.74 2.02 4.21
CA TRP A 199 -6.48 1.92 4.97
C TRP A 199 -6.21 3.14 5.86
N TYR A 200 -6.52 4.34 5.36
CA TYR A 200 -6.26 5.59 6.08
C TYR A 200 -7.44 6.05 6.92
N LYS A 201 -8.56 5.33 6.91
CA LYS A 201 -9.70 5.61 7.76
C LYS A 201 -9.26 5.62 9.22
N LYS A 202 -9.58 6.69 9.94
CA LYS A 202 -9.30 6.78 11.37
C LYS A 202 -9.85 5.54 12.10
N PRO A 203 -9.04 4.88 12.95
CA PRO A 203 -9.52 3.76 13.75
C PRO A 203 -10.74 4.22 14.56
N ASP A 204 -11.84 3.47 14.48
CA ASP A 204 -13.01 3.75 15.31
C ASP A 204 -12.61 3.49 16.77
N LEU A 205 -12.33 4.57 17.51
CA LEU A 205 -12.00 4.50 18.94
C LEU A 205 -13.21 4.14 19.80
N ARG A 206 -14.38 3.89 19.20
CA ARG A 206 -15.48 3.28 19.95
C ARG A 206 -14.98 1.99 20.57
N PRO A 207 -15.13 1.79 21.88
CA PRO A 207 -14.77 0.54 22.51
C PRO A 207 -15.51 -0.54 21.73
N ARG A 208 -14.74 -1.40 21.06
CA ARG A 208 -15.28 -2.58 20.40
C ARG A 208 -16.00 -3.32 21.51
N ARG A 209 -17.34 -3.29 21.50
CA ARG A 209 -18.12 -4.11 22.43
C ARG A 209 -17.62 -5.52 22.19
N GLU A 210 -16.90 -6.08 23.15
CA GLU A 210 -16.44 -7.45 23.09
C GLU A 210 -17.68 -8.31 22.95
N MET A 211 -17.94 -8.75 21.73
CA MET A 211 -19.00 -9.71 21.48
C MET A 211 -18.53 -11.02 22.06
N THR A 212 -19.36 -11.61 22.90
CA THR A 212 -19.12 -12.98 23.33
C THR A 212 -19.07 -13.89 22.09
N MET A 213 -18.34 -15.01 22.18
CA MET A 213 -18.24 -15.97 21.07
C MET A 213 -19.64 -16.40 20.56
N ALA A 214 -20.62 -16.52 21.47
CA ALA A 214 -22.00 -16.82 21.14
C ALA A 214 -22.67 -15.73 20.28
N GLU A 215 -22.49 -14.46 20.62
CA GLU A 215 -23.01 -13.34 19.83
C GLU A 215 -22.34 -13.27 18.44
N SER A 216 -21.04 -13.58 18.34
CA SER A 216 -20.31 -13.63 17.08
C SER A 216 -20.78 -14.77 16.16
N MET A 217 -20.98 -15.96 16.72
CA MET A 217 -21.53 -17.11 15.99
C MET A 217 -22.96 -16.83 15.52
N GLU A 218 -23.78 -16.20 16.36
CA GLU A 218 -25.15 -15.82 16.01
C GLU A 218 -25.20 -14.75 14.91
N ALA A 219 -24.31 -13.75 14.98
CA ALA A 219 -24.19 -12.75 13.92
C ALA A 219 -23.76 -13.38 12.59
N SER A 220 -22.79 -14.30 12.63
CA SER A 220 -22.31 -15.04 11.46
C SER A 220 -23.41 -15.91 10.85
N ARG A 221 -24.20 -16.59 11.69
CA ARG A 221 -25.37 -17.37 11.27
C ARG A 221 -26.41 -16.50 10.56
N LYS A 222 -26.75 -15.34 11.13
CA LYS A 222 -27.70 -14.40 10.51
C LYS A 222 -27.21 -13.86 9.17
N VAL A 223 -25.90 -13.63 9.01
CA VAL A 223 -25.32 -13.21 7.73
C VAL A 223 -25.42 -14.34 6.70
N ALA A 224 -25.08 -15.57 7.07
CA ALA A 224 -25.20 -16.73 6.20
C ALA A 224 -26.66 -16.98 5.76
N GLU A 225 -27.62 -16.87 6.67
CA GLU A 225 -29.05 -16.97 6.38
C GLU A 225 -29.51 -15.90 5.38
N ARG A 226 -29.07 -14.64 5.56
CA ARG A 226 -29.37 -13.56 4.62
C ARG A 226 -28.77 -13.80 3.23
N MET A 227 -27.55 -14.33 3.16
CA MET A 227 -26.92 -14.69 1.89
C MET A 227 -27.66 -15.83 1.20
N MET A 228 -28.02 -16.89 1.95
CA MET A 228 -28.79 -18.00 1.41
C MET A 228 -30.17 -17.54 0.91
N ALA A 229 -30.87 -16.70 1.66
CA ALA A 229 -32.17 -16.15 1.24
C ALA A 229 -32.05 -15.32 -0.07
N ARG A 230 -31.00 -14.49 -0.19
CA ARG A 230 -30.72 -13.73 -1.42
C ARG A 230 -30.41 -14.65 -2.60
N SER A 231 -29.62 -15.71 -2.38
CA SER A 231 -29.30 -16.68 -3.42
C SER A 231 -30.54 -17.46 -3.89
N ALA A 232 -31.39 -17.90 -2.95
CA ALA A 232 -32.63 -18.62 -3.25
C ALA A 232 -33.62 -17.72 -4.01
N ALA A 233 -33.73 -16.44 -3.65
CA ALA A 233 -34.54 -15.48 -4.39
C ALA A 233 -34.05 -15.29 -5.83
N ARG A 234 -32.73 -15.20 -6.04
CA ARG A 234 -32.13 -15.09 -7.38
C ARG A 234 -32.38 -16.34 -8.23
N VAL A 235 -32.32 -17.53 -7.64
CA VAL A 235 -32.62 -18.80 -8.34
C VAL A 235 -34.09 -18.86 -8.76
N ARG A 236 -35.03 -18.52 -7.87
CA ARG A 236 -36.47 -18.47 -8.20
C ARG A 236 -36.77 -17.50 -9.33
N GLU A 237 -36.12 -16.34 -9.33
CA GLU A 237 -36.29 -15.34 -10.39
C GLU A 237 -35.75 -15.84 -11.75
N LEU A 238 -34.60 -16.52 -11.76
CA LEU A 238 -34.06 -17.13 -12.98
C LEU A 238 -34.96 -18.25 -13.52
N GLU A 239 -35.56 -19.05 -12.64
CA GLU A 239 -36.52 -20.09 -13.03
C GLU A 239 -37.80 -19.49 -13.61
N ARG A 240 -38.31 -18.40 -13.04
CA ARG A 240 -39.47 -17.66 -13.56
C ARG A 240 -39.21 -17.13 -14.97
N LEU A 241 -38.07 -16.45 -15.18
CA LEU A 241 -37.68 -15.93 -16.50
C LEU A 241 -37.50 -17.04 -17.54
N ARG A 242 -37.05 -18.23 -17.13
CA ARG A 242 -36.90 -19.39 -18.01
C ARG A 242 -38.25 -19.98 -18.43
N GLN A 243 -39.27 -19.92 -17.57
CA GLN A 243 -40.62 -20.37 -17.87
C GLN A 243 -41.39 -19.38 -18.74
N GLU A 244 -41.11 -18.07 -18.61
CA GLU A 244 -41.74 -17.02 -19.43
C GLU A 244 -41.19 -16.95 -20.87
N ASN A 245 -39.98 -17.50 -21.11
CA ASN A 245 -39.32 -17.55 -22.41
C ASN A 245 -39.52 -18.86 -23.19
N ASN A 246 -40.39 -19.75 -22.71
CA ASN A 246 -40.72 -21.05 -23.32
C ASN A 246 -42.21 -21.10 -23.68
#